data_AF-A0A844EPX7-F1
#
_entry.id   AF-A0A844EPX7-F1
#
_cell.length_a   1.000
_cell.length_b   1.000
_cell.length_c   1.000
_cell.angle_alpha   90.00
_cell.angle_beta   90.00
_cell.angle_gamma   90.00
#
_symmetry.space_group_name_H-M   'P 1'
#
loop_
_entity.id
_entity.type
_entity.pdbx_description
1 polymer ?
#
loop_
_entity_poly.entity_id
_entity_poly.type
_entity_poly.pdbx_seq_one_letter_code
_entity_poly.pdbx_strand_id
1 'polypeptide(L)'
;TSQAVAQKLINGGALVIPESLASKIGAAVFSRNSLQRLAGNDGEGISSVTAHGIQYVEQFSFTGNSIKTIDFPEATEVHQEAFSYNQIEAVHLPKVTEIHGIAFRSNKIASLDLPLV
;
A
#
# COMPACT_ATOMS: atom_id res chain seq x y z
N THR A 1 -12.28 -3.52 17.15
CA THR A 1 -12.79 -2.23 16.62
C THR A 1 -11.83 -1.71 15.56
N SER A 2 -12.25 -0.76 14.73
CA SER A 2 -11.40 -0.10 13.72
C SER A 2 -10.19 0.61 14.33
N GLN A 3 -10.34 1.24 15.50
CA GLN A 3 -9.24 1.90 16.22
C GLN A 3 -8.14 0.92 16.65
N ALA A 4 -8.49 -0.24 17.22
CA ALA A 4 -7.48 -1.21 17.64
C ALA A 4 -6.67 -1.78 16.46
N VAL A 5 -7.30 -1.92 15.28
CA VAL A 5 -6.60 -2.31 14.05
C VAL A 5 -5.68 -1.17 13.60
N ALA A 6 -6.17 0.06 13.55
CA ALA A 6 -5.36 1.23 13.20
C ALA A 6 -4.15 1.39 14.13
N GLN A 7 -4.32 1.15 15.44
CA GLN A 7 -3.25 1.20 16.44
C GLN A 7 -2.15 0.18 16.16
N LYS A 8 -2.52 -1.04 15.73
CA LYS A 8 -1.53 -2.06 15.34
C LYS A 8 -0.81 -1.66 14.06
N LEU A 9 -1.54 -1.16 13.07
CA LEU A 9 -0.98 -0.77 11.78
C LEU A 9 -0.04 0.44 11.91
N ILE A 10 -0.44 1.49 12.62
CA ILE A 10 0.40 2.69 12.80
C ILE A 10 1.70 2.40 13.55
N ASN A 11 1.71 1.36 14.40
CA ASN A 11 2.88 0.93 15.16
C ASN A 11 3.76 -0.10 14.40
N GLY A 12 3.77 -0.09 13.07
CA GLY A 12 4.60 -1.00 12.27
C GLY A 12 3.95 -2.35 11.96
N GLY A 13 2.62 -2.46 12.06
CA GLY A 13 1.90 -3.70 11.77
C GLY A 13 1.89 -4.03 10.27
N ALA A 14 1.84 -5.33 9.97
CA ALA A 14 1.60 -5.82 8.61
C ALA A 14 0.10 -5.76 8.28
N LEU A 15 -0.23 -5.37 7.05
CA LEU A 15 -1.59 -5.41 6.51
C LEU A 15 -1.73 -6.58 5.54
N VAL A 16 -2.62 -7.51 5.84
CA VAL A 16 -3.02 -8.58 4.92
C VAL A 16 -4.47 -8.33 4.52
N ILE A 17 -4.72 -8.14 3.23
CA ILE A 17 -6.06 -8.03 2.67
C ILE A 17 -6.42 -9.40 2.06
N PRO A 18 -7.40 -10.13 2.62
CA PRO A 18 -7.82 -11.42 2.08
C PRO A 18 -8.30 -11.27 0.63
N GLU A 19 -7.98 -12.26 -0.20
CA GLU A 19 -8.28 -12.25 -1.64
C GLU A 19 -9.76 -11.98 -1.96
N SER A 20 -10.68 -12.54 -1.17
CA SER A 20 -12.12 -12.39 -1.39
C SER A 20 -12.74 -11.13 -0.77
N LEU A 21 -11.96 -10.29 -0.09
CA LEU A 21 -12.50 -9.17 0.69
C LEU A 21 -12.96 -8.00 -0.19
N ALA A 22 -12.16 -7.64 -1.20
CA ALA A 22 -12.39 -6.49 -2.06
C ALA A 22 -11.51 -6.59 -3.31
N SER A 23 -11.91 -5.89 -4.37
CA SER A 23 -11.09 -5.69 -5.58
C SER A 23 -10.42 -4.30 -5.65
N LYS A 24 -10.76 -3.39 -4.74
CA LYS A 24 -10.29 -2.01 -4.75
C LYS A 24 -9.95 -1.50 -3.36
N ILE A 25 -8.85 -0.77 -3.26
CA ILE A 25 -8.46 -0.02 -2.06
C ILE A 25 -8.87 1.43 -2.27
N GLY A 26 -9.67 1.98 -1.37
CA GLY A 26 -10.15 3.37 -1.47
C GLY A 26 -9.05 4.41 -1.31
N ALA A 27 -9.31 5.63 -1.81
CA ALA A 27 -8.35 6.74 -1.74
C ALA A 27 -8.01 7.08 -0.29
N ALA A 28 -6.72 7.24 -0.01
CA ALA A 28 -6.15 7.60 1.30
C ALA A 28 -6.52 6.72 2.51
N VAL A 29 -7.24 5.60 2.36
CA VAL A 29 -7.79 4.82 3.50
C VAL A 29 -6.73 4.22 4.41
N PHE A 30 -5.54 3.93 3.88
CA PHE A 30 -4.37 3.46 4.63
C PHE A 30 -3.20 4.45 4.61
N SER A 31 -3.44 5.72 4.26
CA SER A 31 -2.42 6.76 4.40
C SER A 31 -2.02 6.90 5.86
N ARG A 32 -0.74 7.17 6.13
CA ARG A 32 -0.25 7.30 7.52
C ARG A 32 -1.05 8.30 8.32
N ASN A 33 -1.39 9.45 7.74
CA ASN A 33 -2.20 10.49 8.40
C ASN A 33 -3.61 9.99 8.76
N SER A 34 -4.23 9.15 7.93
CA SER A 34 -5.55 8.57 8.24
C SER A 34 -5.45 7.53 9.35
N LEU A 35 -4.39 6.72 9.35
CA LEU A 35 -4.12 5.76 10.42
C LEU A 35 -3.82 6.46 11.75
N GLN A 36 -3.00 7.52 11.77
CA GLN A 36 -2.72 8.31 12.97
C GLN A 36 -4.00 8.91 13.55
N ARG A 37 -4.86 9.49 12.71
CA ARG A 37 -6.13 10.08 13.15
C ARG A 37 -7.07 9.02 13.75
N LEU A 38 -7.12 7.83 13.15
CA LEU A 38 -7.98 6.75 13.61
C LEU A 38 -7.44 6.06 14.87
N ALA A 39 -6.13 5.91 14.98
CA ALA A 39 -5.47 5.29 16.12
C ALA A 39 -5.41 6.24 17.34
N GLY A 40 -5.19 7.53 17.10
CA GLY A 40 -5.03 8.54 18.15
C GLY A 40 -3.58 8.71 18.63
N ASN A 41 -2.60 8.21 17.87
CA ASN A 41 -1.18 8.32 18.17
C ASN A 41 -0.32 8.38 16.90
N ASP A 42 0.93 8.78 17.09
CA ASP A 42 1.94 8.71 16.05
C ASP A 42 2.62 7.34 16.00
N GLY A 43 3.14 7.00 14.84
CA GLY A 43 3.94 5.80 14.59
C GLY A 43 4.50 5.78 13.17
N GLU A 44 5.21 4.73 12.81
CA GLU A 44 5.90 4.60 11.51
C GLU A 44 4.96 4.20 10.36
N GLY A 45 3.72 3.83 10.65
CA GLY A 45 2.75 3.32 9.67
C GLY A 45 2.91 1.83 9.40
N ILE A 46 2.29 1.37 8.32
CA ILE A 46 2.30 -0.03 7.88
C ILE A 46 3.73 -0.43 7.48
N SER A 47 4.18 -1.62 7.88
CA SER A 47 5.53 -2.14 7.56
C SER A 47 5.58 -3.05 6.34
N SER A 48 4.49 -3.77 6.05
CA SER A 48 4.31 -4.58 4.84
C SER A 48 2.85 -4.68 4.47
N VAL A 49 2.58 -4.87 3.18
CA VAL A 49 1.22 -5.08 2.69
C VAL A 49 1.19 -6.20 1.64
N THR A 50 0.26 -7.13 1.84
CA THR A 50 -0.04 -8.23 0.91
C THR A 50 -1.52 -8.19 0.56
N ALA A 51 -1.83 -8.19 -0.73
CA ALA A 51 -3.21 -8.06 -1.21
C ALA A 51 -3.39 -8.78 -2.55
N HIS A 52 -3.72 -10.08 -2.50
CA HIS A 52 -3.79 -10.92 -3.70
C HIS A 52 -5.08 -10.76 -4.50
N GLY A 53 -6.14 -10.17 -3.95
CA GLY A 53 -7.40 -9.93 -4.69
C GLY A 53 -7.59 -8.50 -5.21
N ILE A 54 -6.64 -7.60 -4.92
CA ILE A 54 -6.79 -6.17 -5.23
C ILE A 54 -6.34 -5.88 -6.66
N GLN A 55 -7.24 -5.26 -7.42
CA GLN A 55 -7.04 -4.84 -8.80
C GLN A 55 -6.71 -3.35 -8.90
N TYR A 56 -7.32 -2.53 -8.05
CA TYR A 56 -7.19 -1.06 -8.09
C TYR A 56 -6.65 -0.50 -6.78
N VAL A 57 -5.56 0.25 -6.86
CA VAL A 57 -5.00 0.99 -5.73
C VAL A 57 -5.16 2.48 -5.97
N GLU A 58 -6.04 3.11 -5.20
CA GLU A 58 -6.43 4.51 -5.39
C GLU A 58 -5.37 5.53 -4.93
N GLN A 59 -5.66 6.79 -5.26
CA GLN A 59 -4.77 7.90 -4.94
C GLN A 59 -4.46 7.98 -3.45
N PHE A 60 -3.18 8.15 -3.12
CA PHE A 60 -2.67 8.27 -1.76
C PHE A 60 -2.96 7.08 -0.82
N SER A 61 -3.47 5.95 -1.32
CA SER A 61 -4.00 4.87 -0.46
C SER A 61 -3.03 4.41 0.63
N PHE A 62 -1.72 4.39 0.35
CA PHE A 62 -0.66 3.99 1.28
C PHE A 62 0.42 5.06 1.47
N THR A 63 0.16 6.33 1.13
CA THR A 63 1.18 7.38 1.21
C THR A 63 1.72 7.56 2.65
N GLY A 64 3.03 7.75 2.75
CA GLY A 64 3.70 8.13 3.99
C GLY A 64 3.87 7.02 5.02
N ASN A 65 3.71 5.75 4.67
CA ASN A 65 3.96 4.62 5.58
C ASN A 65 5.44 4.19 5.56
N SER A 66 5.76 3.05 6.20
CA SER A 66 7.09 2.45 6.20
C SER A 66 7.11 1.09 5.49
N ILE A 67 6.29 0.95 4.44
CA ILE A 67 6.12 -0.31 3.70
C ILE A 67 7.43 -0.67 3.02
N LYS A 68 7.91 -1.90 3.21
CA LYS A 68 9.15 -2.41 2.58
C LYS A 68 8.90 -3.26 1.34
N THR A 69 7.78 -3.96 1.30
CA THR A 69 7.45 -4.90 0.22
C THR A 69 5.99 -4.76 -0.17
N ILE A 70 5.71 -4.83 -1.47
CA ILE A 70 4.35 -4.93 -1.99
C ILE A 70 4.21 -6.23 -2.81
N ASP A 71 3.19 -7.02 -2.46
CA ASP A 71 2.84 -8.28 -3.12
C ASP A 71 1.36 -8.26 -3.54
N PHE A 72 1.12 -7.78 -4.77
CA PHE A 72 -0.18 -7.43 -5.33
C PHE A 72 -0.32 -8.07 -6.74
N PRO A 73 -0.36 -9.42 -6.82
CA PRO A 73 -0.30 -10.15 -8.08
C PRO A 73 -1.43 -9.82 -9.07
N GLU A 74 -2.60 -9.44 -8.55
CA GLU A 74 -3.80 -9.13 -9.35
C GLU A 74 -4.00 -7.64 -9.63
N ALA A 75 -3.09 -6.78 -9.16
CA ALA A 75 -3.22 -5.34 -9.39
C ALA A 75 -3.01 -5.01 -10.86
N THR A 76 -3.99 -4.34 -11.45
CA THR A 76 -3.97 -3.86 -12.84
C THR A 76 -3.68 -2.37 -12.90
N GLU A 77 -4.05 -1.61 -11.87
CA GLU A 77 -3.94 -0.14 -11.88
C GLU A 77 -3.50 0.42 -10.52
N VAL A 78 -2.46 1.28 -10.57
CA VAL A 78 -1.91 1.98 -9.40
C VAL A 78 -1.98 3.49 -9.63
N HIS A 79 -2.82 4.18 -8.87
CA HIS A 79 -3.07 5.62 -9.03
C HIS A 79 -1.97 6.51 -8.45
N GLN A 80 -2.10 7.81 -8.73
CA GLN A 80 -1.14 8.85 -8.35
C GLN A 80 -0.80 8.78 -6.84
N GLU A 81 0.50 8.81 -6.54
CA GLU A 81 1.03 8.82 -5.17
C GLU A 81 0.58 7.67 -4.25
N ALA A 82 -0.03 6.61 -4.79
CA ALA A 82 -0.60 5.51 -4.01
C ALA A 82 0.38 4.93 -2.97
N PHE A 83 1.65 4.76 -3.34
CA PHE A 83 2.72 4.23 -2.50
C PHE A 83 3.86 5.24 -2.27
N SER A 84 3.59 6.53 -2.46
CA SER A 84 4.60 7.58 -2.27
C SER A 84 5.09 7.67 -0.82
N TYR A 85 6.35 8.07 -0.64
CA TYR A 85 6.99 8.26 0.67
C TYR A 85 6.91 7.01 1.57
N ASN A 86 7.37 5.89 1.05
CA ASN A 86 7.50 4.63 1.77
C ASN A 86 8.96 4.16 1.80
N GLN A 87 9.21 2.92 2.21
CA GLN A 87 10.52 2.29 2.24
C GLN A 87 10.60 1.08 1.29
N ILE A 88 9.82 1.09 0.20
CA ILE A 88 9.62 -0.10 -0.63
C ILE A 88 10.94 -0.43 -1.33
N GLU A 89 11.40 -1.66 -1.14
CA GLU A 89 12.61 -2.23 -1.74
C GLU A 89 12.27 -3.22 -2.87
N ALA A 90 11.14 -3.93 -2.74
CA ALA A 90 10.66 -4.91 -3.71
C ALA A 90 9.19 -4.68 -4.08
N VAL A 91 8.92 -4.73 -5.38
CA VAL A 91 7.58 -4.59 -5.97
C VAL A 91 7.23 -5.84 -6.77
N HIS A 92 6.10 -6.47 -6.44
CA HIS A 92 5.52 -7.56 -7.22
C HIS A 92 4.13 -7.17 -7.74
N LEU A 93 4.07 -6.83 -9.03
CA LEU A 93 2.90 -6.36 -9.77
C LEU A 93 2.86 -6.97 -11.19
N PRO A 94 2.87 -8.31 -11.34
CA PRO A 94 3.00 -9.00 -12.62
C PRO A 94 1.85 -8.76 -13.61
N LYS A 95 0.71 -8.22 -13.17
CA LYS A 95 -0.47 -7.92 -14.01
C LYS A 95 -0.73 -6.43 -14.24
N VAL A 96 0.13 -5.54 -13.74
CA VAL A 96 -0.13 -4.10 -13.80
C VAL A 96 -0.05 -3.58 -15.23
N THR A 97 -1.10 -2.90 -15.69
CA THR A 97 -1.15 -2.26 -17.01
C THR A 97 -0.98 -0.75 -16.91
N GLU A 98 -1.33 -0.15 -15.77
CA GLU A 98 -1.27 1.29 -15.55
C GLU A 98 -0.63 1.67 -14.21
N ILE A 99 0.42 2.51 -14.27
CA ILE A 99 1.04 3.15 -13.10
C ILE A 99 1.01 4.66 -13.33
N HIS A 100 0.23 5.36 -12.52
CA HIS A 100 0.02 6.79 -12.64
C HIS A 100 1.13 7.60 -11.97
N GLY A 101 1.12 8.91 -12.20
CA GLY A 101 2.19 9.83 -11.84
C GLY A 101 2.70 9.65 -10.40
N ILE A 102 4.02 9.55 -10.25
CA ILE A 102 4.74 9.50 -8.96
C ILE A 102 4.19 8.48 -7.94
N ALA A 103 3.51 7.42 -8.38
CA ALA A 103 2.92 6.38 -7.53
C ALA A 103 3.92 5.80 -6.51
N PHE A 104 5.18 5.65 -6.90
CA PHE A 104 6.27 5.10 -6.08
C PHE A 104 7.34 6.13 -5.69
N ARG A 105 7.06 7.44 -5.79
CA ARG A 105 8.04 8.48 -5.46
C ARG A 105 8.54 8.35 -4.01
N SER A 106 9.84 8.61 -3.81
CA SER A 106 10.49 8.55 -2.50
C SER A 106 10.38 7.16 -1.84
N ASN A 107 10.81 6.13 -2.57
CA ASN A 107 11.00 4.75 -2.10
C ASN A 107 12.46 4.29 -2.31
N LYS A 108 12.76 3.04 -2.00
CA LYS A 108 14.11 2.42 -2.07
C LYS A 108 14.14 1.24 -3.05
N ILE A 109 13.34 1.31 -4.11
CA ILE A 109 13.09 0.17 -4.99
C ILE A 109 14.39 -0.31 -5.62
N ALA A 110 14.73 -1.56 -5.36
CA ALA A 110 15.88 -2.26 -5.92
C ALA A 110 15.46 -3.48 -6.76
N SER A 111 14.24 -4.00 -6.54
CA SER A 111 13.69 -5.14 -7.28
C SER A 111 12.28 -4.82 -7.78
N LEU A 112 12.03 -5.15 -9.04
CA LEU A 112 10.75 -4.99 -9.72
C LEU A 112 10.39 -6.29 -10.41
N ASP A 113 9.19 -6.80 -10.13
CA ASP A 113 8.51 -7.83 -10.91
C ASP A 113 7.26 -7.20 -11.52
N LEU A 114 7.38 -6.88 -12.81
CA LEU A 114 6.37 -6.24 -13.66
C LEU A 114 6.04 -7.20 -14.81
N PRO A 115 4.93 -7.00 -15.54
CA PRO A 115 4.55 -7.90 -16.61
C PRO A 115 5.68 -8.06 -17.63
N LEU A 116 6.01 -9.32 -17.93
CA LEU A 116 6.82 -9.67 -19.08
C LEU A 116 5.93 -9.55 -20.30
N VAL A 117 6.06 -8.44 -21.03
CA VAL A 117 5.38 -8.22 -22.32
C VAL A 117 5.75 -9.26 -23.36
#